data_AF-A0A957NVU8-F1
#
_entry.id   AF-A0A957NVU8-F1
#
_cell.length_a   1.000
_cell.length_b   1.000
_cell.length_c   1.000
_cell.angle_alpha   90.00
_cell.angle_beta   90.00
_cell.angle_gamma   90.00
#
_symmetry.space_group_name_H-M   'P 1'
#
loop_
_entity.id
_entity.type
_entity.pdbx_description
1 polymer ?
#
loop_
_entity_poly.entity_id
_entity_poly.type
_entity_poly.pdbx_seq_one_letter_code
_entity_poly.pdbx_strand_id
1 'polypeptide(L)'
;NSTVAHNRRDFAGGAIANFDRMHSINSTISTNTTNGAGGGILNGGRLTLTNLTVADNHAGDGNSFYNSGTLTTTNTILSDGPTGKNCTNWGTVISLGGNLERDANCGFTTSTDLQHTDPLLLPLADNGGATYTHALQPDSPALDAADALCPPPVTDQRGSVRPHGVRCDIGAFESNRTAPPPFAWPDWARTARIAGAYFAPDLSDTAIDAQLDELASQQVSVVLADSPWGEAYATWVDDAEFAAVRATIAKVVEKAHTRGLKVVLYQTGLELLSEPTRNPELEHPEWAQMALNGTPLLFNDIAN
;
A
#
# COMPACT_ATOMS: atom_id res chain seq x y z
N ASN A 1 17.89 -21.06 9.90
CA ASN A 1 17.37 -20.55 8.63
C ASN A 1 16.62 -21.67 7.94
N SER A 2 15.30 -21.56 7.88
CA SER A 2 14.45 -22.60 7.31
C SER A 2 13.18 -22.00 6.73
N THR A 3 12.59 -22.70 5.78
CA THR A 3 11.24 -22.41 5.30
C THR A 3 10.32 -23.55 5.70
N VAL A 4 9.28 -23.23 6.45
CA VAL A 4 8.22 -24.19 6.83
C VAL A 4 6.96 -23.75 6.12
N ALA A 5 6.58 -24.50 5.08
CA ALA A 5 5.49 -24.09 4.21
C ALA A 5 4.64 -25.24 3.69
N HIS A 6 3.43 -24.91 3.24
CA HIS A 6 2.47 -25.83 2.64
C HIS A 6 2.06 -27.01 3.53
N ASN A 7 2.14 -26.85 4.86
CA ASN A 7 1.62 -27.86 5.79
C ASN A 7 0.12 -27.70 5.98
N ARG A 8 -0.61 -28.82 6.09
CA ARG A 8 -2.05 -28.84 6.37
C ARG A 8 -2.36 -29.73 7.56
N ARG A 9 -3.08 -29.20 8.55
CA ARG A 9 -3.46 -29.90 9.79
C ARG A 9 -4.91 -29.63 10.17
N ASP A 10 -5.62 -30.63 10.67
CA ASP A 10 -7.03 -30.44 11.06
C ASP A 10 -7.23 -29.84 12.46
N PHE A 11 -6.21 -29.88 13.33
CA PHE A 11 -6.31 -29.44 14.73
C PHE A 11 -5.69 -28.06 14.99
N ALA A 12 -4.40 -27.95 15.30
CA ALA A 12 -3.77 -26.66 15.62
C ALA A 12 -2.26 -26.64 15.33
N GLY A 13 -1.69 -25.45 15.17
CA GLY A 13 -0.28 -25.26 14.81
C GLY A 13 0.00 -25.74 13.39
N GLY A 14 -0.50 -25.00 12.38
CA GLY A 14 -0.46 -25.42 10.98
C GLY A 14 0.97 -25.74 10.51
N ALA A 15 1.96 -24.95 10.93
CA ALA A 15 3.38 -25.30 10.80
C ALA A 15 4.01 -25.76 12.12
N ILE A 16 3.89 -24.96 13.19
CA ILE A 16 4.60 -25.19 14.46
C ILE A 16 3.62 -25.11 15.64
N ALA A 17 3.74 -26.05 16.58
CA ALA A 17 3.12 -25.98 17.89
C ALA A 17 4.21 -26.02 18.98
N ASN A 18 4.38 -24.93 19.71
CA ASN A 18 5.35 -24.82 20.80
C ASN A 18 4.67 -24.87 22.16
N PHE A 19 4.98 -25.88 22.97
CA PHE A 19 4.50 -26.03 24.36
C PHE A 19 5.61 -25.94 25.40
N ASP A 20 6.84 -25.70 24.98
CA ASP A 20 7.99 -25.53 25.87
C ASP A 20 8.81 -24.33 25.37
N ARG A 21 10.14 -24.43 25.35
CA ARG A 21 11.02 -23.38 24.88
C ARG A 21 11.41 -23.56 23.41
N MET A 22 11.16 -22.54 22.60
CA MET A 22 11.63 -22.48 21.22
C MET A 22 12.29 -21.14 20.92
N HIS A 23 13.38 -21.18 20.16
CA HIS A 23 13.97 -20.00 19.55
C HIS A 23 14.02 -20.20 18.03
N SER A 24 13.42 -19.28 17.30
CA SER A 24 13.42 -19.26 15.83
C SER A 24 14.10 -18.00 15.35
N ILE A 25 14.96 -18.13 14.34
CA ILE A 25 15.77 -17.04 13.80
C ILE A 25 15.81 -17.15 12.28
N ASN A 26 15.74 -16.03 11.56
CA ASN A 26 16.01 -15.93 10.11
C ASN A 26 15.28 -17.00 9.29
N SER A 27 13.97 -17.12 9.51
CA SER A 27 13.19 -18.20 8.93
C SER A 27 11.85 -17.68 8.41
N THR A 28 11.35 -18.34 7.39
CA THR A 28 10.07 -18.03 6.76
C THR A 28 9.08 -19.13 7.12
N ILE A 29 7.90 -18.77 7.62
CA ILE A 29 6.80 -19.70 7.90
C ILE A 29 5.60 -19.21 7.10
N SER A 30 5.26 -19.93 6.04
CA SER A 30 4.30 -19.41 5.08
C SER A 30 3.39 -20.48 4.49
N THR A 31 2.22 -20.10 3.99
CA THR A 31 1.28 -21.00 3.28
C THR A 31 0.87 -22.25 4.06
N ASN A 32 0.91 -22.22 5.39
CA ASN A 32 0.43 -23.31 6.23
C ASN A 32 -1.04 -23.12 6.59
N THR A 33 -1.79 -24.20 6.68
CA THR A 33 -3.24 -24.15 6.90
C THR A 33 -3.67 -25.07 8.03
N THR A 34 -4.50 -24.55 8.93
CA THR A 34 -5.22 -25.35 9.91
C THR A 34 -6.65 -24.86 10.11
N ASN A 35 -7.54 -25.73 10.59
CA ASN A 35 -8.92 -25.34 10.95
C ASN A 35 -9.04 -24.83 12.40
N GLY A 36 -8.04 -25.07 13.25
CA GLY A 36 -8.01 -24.51 14.60
C GLY A 36 -7.12 -23.29 14.71
N ALA A 37 -6.24 -23.29 15.72
CA ALA A 37 -5.50 -22.10 16.12
C ALA A 37 -4.05 -22.08 15.59
N GLY A 38 -3.56 -20.91 15.18
CA GLY A 38 -2.17 -20.68 14.81
C GLY A 38 -1.78 -21.38 13.51
N GLY A 39 -2.12 -20.79 12.37
CA GLY A 39 -1.82 -21.35 11.05
C GLY A 39 -0.32 -21.43 10.79
N GLY A 40 0.41 -20.36 11.10
CA GLY A 40 1.87 -20.38 11.16
C GLY A 40 2.36 -21.06 12.44
N ILE A 41 2.16 -20.39 13.58
CA ILE A 41 2.66 -20.86 14.87
C ILE A 41 1.54 -20.79 15.92
N LEU A 42 1.36 -21.90 16.66
CA LEU A 42 0.69 -21.92 17.95
C LEU A 42 1.75 -21.93 19.06
N ASN A 43 1.66 -20.98 20.00
CA ASN A 43 2.53 -20.90 21.16
C ASN A 43 1.75 -21.02 22.47
N GLY A 44 1.95 -22.12 23.20
CA GLY A 44 1.57 -22.28 24.60
C GLY A 44 2.77 -22.24 25.57
N GLY A 45 4.00 -22.15 25.07
CA GLY A 45 5.24 -22.13 25.86
C GLY A 45 5.96 -20.78 25.83
N ARG A 46 7.31 -20.83 25.91
CA ARG A 46 8.18 -19.66 25.77
C ARG A 46 8.81 -19.63 24.38
N LEU A 47 8.42 -18.66 23.57
CA LEU A 47 8.89 -18.49 22.20
C LEU A 47 9.73 -17.23 22.06
N THR A 48 10.88 -17.33 21.41
CA THR A 48 11.68 -16.17 21.00
C THR A 48 11.82 -16.13 19.48
N LEU A 49 11.34 -15.05 18.88
CA LEU A 49 11.38 -14.78 17.44
C LEU A 49 12.36 -13.64 17.14
N THR A 50 13.23 -13.85 16.16
CA THR A 50 14.21 -12.85 15.71
C THR A 50 14.33 -12.92 14.20
N ASN A 51 13.96 -11.86 13.47
CA ASN A 51 14.05 -11.82 12.02
C ASN A 51 13.22 -12.93 11.34
N LEU A 52 11.96 -13.09 11.73
CA LEU A 52 11.05 -14.03 11.06
C LEU A 52 10.13 -13.31 10.09
N THR A 53 9.73 -14.02 9.05
CA THR A 53 8.54 -13.67 8.26
C THR A 53 7.53 -14.79 8.39
N VAL A 54 6.43 -14.53 9.08
CA VAL A 54 5.27 -15.43 9.18
C VAL A 54 4.15 -14.79 8.39
N ALA A 55 3.79 -15.38 7.25
CA ALA A 55 2.86 -14.77 6.31
C ALA A 55 2.08 -15.78 5.49
N ASP A 56 0.97 -15.37 4.88
CA ASP A 56 0.13 -16.22 4.02
C ASP A 56 -0.32 -17.56 4.65
N ASN A 57 -0.36 -17.64 5.98
CA ASN A 57 -0.90 -18.78 6.70
C ASN A 57 -2.41 -18.61 6.94
N HIS A 58 -3.09 -19.70 7.22
CA HIS A 58 -4.53 -19.70 7.45
C HIS A 58 -4.91 -20.55 8.66
N ALA A 59 -5.78 -20.01 9.51
CA ALA A 59 -6.30 -20.65 10.70
C ALA A 59 -7.78 -20.32 10.91
N GLY A 60 -8.48 -21.11 11.71
CA GLY A 60 -9.76 -20.71 12.28
C GLY A 60 -9.61 -19.56 13.28
N ASP A 61 -8.45 -19.46 13.95
CA ASP A 61 -8.12 -18.36 14.87
C ASP A 61 -6.60 -18.07 14.90
N GLY A 62 -6.21 -16.82 14.66
CA GLY A 62 -4.80 -16.41 14.54
C GLY A 62 -4.09 -17.05 13.35
N ASN A 63 -4.24 -16.46 12.16
CA ASN A 63 -3.73 -16.99 10.91
C ASN A 63 -2.20 -17.24 10.98
N SER A 64 -1.41 -16.23 11.34
CA SER A 64 0.04 -16.34 11.48
C SER A 64 0.39 -16.87 12.84
N PHE A 65 -0.30 -16.35 13.86
CA PHE A 65 0.13 -16.53 15.21
C PHE A 65 -1.02 -16.64 16.20
N TYR A 66 -0.99 -17.71 16.99
CA TYR A 66 -1.84 -17.86 18.17
C TYR A 66 -0.95 -17.99 19.40
N ASN A 67 -1.16 -17.12 20.40
CA ASN A 67 -0.37 -17.10 21.62
C ASN A 67 -1.24 -17.25 22.87
N SER A 68 -0.94 -18.26 23.67
CA SER A 68 -1.39 -18.42 25.05
C SER A 68 -0.22 -18.50 26.04
N GLY A 69 1.02 -18.45 25.54
CA GLY A 69 2.26 -18.49 26.31
C GLY A 69 2.97 -17.12 26.41
N THR A 70 4.30 -17.15 26.47
CA THR A 70 5.15 -15.95 26.42
C THR A 70 5.86 -15.86 25.07
N LEU A 71 5.66 -14.75 24.37
CA LEU A 71 6.41 -14.37 23.18
C LEU A 71 7.45 -13.29 23.54
N THR A 72 8.68 -13.46 23.08
CA THR A 72 9.66 -12.38 22.92
C THR A 72 9.96 -12.23 21.44
N THR A 73 9.81 -11.03 20.87
CA THR A 73 9.97 -10.82 19.43
C THR A 73 10.78 -9.59 19.09
N THR A 74 11.56 -9.66 18.02
CA THR A 74 12.26 -8.52 17.42
C THR A 74 12.33 -8.68 15.91
N ASN A 75 12.25 -7.57 15.18
CA ASN A 75 12.48 -7.52 13.73
C ASN A 75 11.67 -8.56 12.95
N THR A 76 10.44 -8.85 13.38
CA THR A 76 9.63 -9.95 12.85
C THR A 76 8.37 -9.42 12.18
N ILE A 77 8.06 -9.96 11.00
CA ILE A 77 6.79 -9.76 10.29
C ILE A 77 5.84 -10.89 10.68
N LEU A 78 4.66 -10.51 11.20
CA LEU A 78 3.49 -11.39 11.27
C LEU A 78 2.44 -10.76 10.36
N SER A 79 2.05 -11.40 9.26
CA SER A 79 1.11 -10.79 8.32
C SER A 79 0.47 -11.82 7.39
N ASP A 80 -0.83 -12.08 7.56
CA ASP A 80 -1.61 -12.84 6.58
C ASP A 80 -2.57 -11.97 5.80
N GLY A 81 -3.15 -12.57 4.75
CA GLY A 81 -4.07 -11.92 3.83
C GLY A 81 -5.28 -11.23 4.48
N PRO A 82 -6.11 -10.53 3.68
CA PRO A 82 -7.07 -9.54 4.16
C PRO A 82 -8.24 -10.10 4.99
N THR A 83 -8.35 -11.41 5.16
CA THR A 83 -9.46 -12.06 5.87
C THR A 83 -8.98 -12.83 7.09
N GLY A 84 -9.71 -12.68 8.20
CA GLY A 84 -9.33 -13.25 9.49
C GLY A 84 -8.36 -12.37 10.25
N LYS A 85 -8.07 -12.76 11.49
CA LYS A 85 -7.07 -12.07 12.33
C LYS A 85 -5.69 -12.63 12.03
N ASN A 86 -4.74 -11.76 11.74
CA ASN A 86 -3.33 -12.12 11.65
C ASN A 86 -2.84 -12.83 12.93
N CYS A 87 -3.13 -12.24 14.10
CA CYS A 87 -2.80 -12.80 15.39
C CYS A 87 -4.01 -12.91 16.32
N THR A 88 -3.95 -13.91 17.19
CA THR A 88 -4.74 -13.96 18.41
C THR A 88 -3.82 -14.13 19.61
N ASN A 89 -3.82 -13.14 20.50
CA ASN A 89 -2.96 -13.14 21.68
C ASN A 89 -3.77 -13.11 22.99
N TRP A 90 -3.69 -14.21 23.73
CA TRP A 90 -4.14 -14.37 25.12
C TRP A 90 -2.99 -14.43 26.12
N GLY A 91 -1.75 -14.45 25.62
CA GLY A 91 -0.54 -14.59 26.40
C GLY A 91 0.20 -13.27 26.63
N THR A 92 1.44 -13.39 27.11
CA THR A 92 2.35 -12.25 27.30
C THR A 92 3.18 -12.02 26.06
N VAL A 93 3.33 -10.76 25.66
CA VAL A 93 4.18 -10.34 24.53
C VAL A 93 5.21 -9.35 25.04
N ILE A 94 6.47 -9.65 24.75
CA ILE A 94 7.63 -8.81 25.04
C ILE A 94 8.22 -8.42 23.67
N SER A 95 7.78 -7.29 23.14
CA SER A 95 8.40 -6.71 21.95
C SER A 95 9.73 -6.07 22.33
N LEU A 96 10.78 -6.39 21.57
CA LEU A 96 12.08 -5.70 21.63
C LEU A 96 12.22 -4.69 20.48
N GLY A 97 11.14 -4.39 19.77
CA GLY A 97 11.12 -3.41 18.67
C GLY A 97 11.36 -3.99 17.28
N GLY A 98 11.10 -3.14 16.28
CA GLY A 98 11.20 -3.42 14.86
C GLY A 98 10.23 -4.49 14.35
N ASN A 99 9.13 -4.81 15.03
CA ASN A 99 8.18 -5.80 14.52
C ASN A 99 7.13 -5.15 13.62
N LEU A 100 6.58 -5.91 12.68
CA LEU A 100 5.53 -5.44 11.79
C LEU A 100 4.36 -6.41 11.84
N GLU A 101 3.15 -5.86 12.08
CA GLU A 101 1.90 -6.58 11.96
C GLU A 101 0.92 -5.87 11.01
N ARG A 102 0.24 -6.67 10.17
CA ARG A 102 -0.76 -6.15 9.23
C ARG A 102 -2.00 -5.58 9.92
N ASP A 103 -2.37 -6.19 11.03
CA ASP A 103 -3.46 -5.74 11.89
C ASP A 103 -2.88 -5.03 13.13
N ALA A 104 -3.57 -5.05 14.27
CA ALA A 104 -3.04 -4.61 15.57
C ALA A 104 -3.52 -5.54 16.68
N ASN A 105 -3.34 -6.85 16.48
CA ASN A 105 -3.86 -7.91 17.35
C ASN A 105 -2.77 -8.86 17.86
N CYS A 106 -1.50 -8.66 17.48
CA CYS A 106 -0.37 -9.43 17.98
C CYS A 106 0.13 -8.94 19.34
N GLY A 107 -0.15 -7.68 19.71
CA GLY A 107 0.28 -7.08 20.98
C GLY A 107 1.64 -6.37 20.91
N PHE A 108 2.05 -5.92 19.72
CA PHE A 108 3.25 -5.11 19.54
C PHE A 108 2.96 -3.67 19.96
N THR A 109 3.85 -3.07 20.77
CA THR A 109 3.57 -1.77 21.42
C THR A 109 4.79 -0.88 21.54
N THR A 110 5.96 -1.33 21.07
CA THR A 110 7.18 -0.53 21.10
C THR A 110 7.10 0.55 20.02
N SER A 111 7.75 1.70 20.21
CA SER A 111 7.69 2.83 19.28
C SER A 111 8.23 2.55 17.87
N THR A 112 9.04 1.50 17.72
CA THR A 112 9.59 1.02 16.45
C THR A 112 8.75 -0.10 15.81
N ASP A 113 7.70 -0.56 16.49
CA ASP A 113 6.79 -1.55 15.90
C ASP A 113 5.82 -0.86 14.94
N LEU A 114 5.48 -1.52 13.85
CA LEU A 114 4.55 -1.05 12.83
C LEU A 114 3.27 -1.88 12.92
N GLN A 115 2.17 -1.24 13.30
CA GLN A 115 0.83 -1.85 13.35
C GLN A 115 -0.03 -1.34 12.22
N HIS A 116 -1.10 -2.06 11.89
CA HIS A 116 -2.03 -1.74 10.81
C HIS A 116 -1.32 -1.52 9.47
N THR A 117 -0.24 -2.27 9.23
CA THR A 117 0.71 -1.97 8.16
C THR A 117 0.89 -3.20 7.27
N ASP A 118 0.49 -3.11 6.01
CA ASP A 118 0.78 -4.17 5.04
C ASP A 118 2.29 -4.22 4.77
N PRO A 119 2.97 -5.37 4.98
CA PRO A 119 4.40 -5.48 4.74
C PRO A 119 4.79 -5.39 3.25
N LEU A 120 3.83 -5.43 2.32
CA LEU A 120 4.08 -5.45 0.87
C LEU A 120 5.11 -6.52 0.50
N LEU A 121 4.81 -7.77 0.91
CA LEU A 121 5.62 -8.93 0.56
C LEU A 121 5.39 -9.32 -0.91
N LEU A 122 6.44 -9.81 -1.56
CA LEU A 122 6.33 -10.60 -2.78
C LEU A 122 5.98 -12.06 -2.43
N PRO A 123 5.42 -12.84 -3.39
CA PRO A 123 5.12 -14.25 -3.17
C PRO A 123 6.33 -15.07 -2.69
N LEU A 124 6.07 -16.16 -1.95
CA LEU A 124 7.10 -17.10 -1.53
C LEU A 124 7.81 -17.67 -2.77
N ALA A 125 9.11 -17.41 -2.88
CA ALA A 125 9.88 -17.79 -4.07
C ALA A 125 11.36 -18.06 -3.74
N ASP A 126 12.08 -18.58 -4.73
CA ASP A 126 13.54 -18.59 -4.72
C ASP A 126 14.07 -17.17 -4.95
N ASN A 127 14.49 -16.51 -3.86
CA ASN A 127 15.09 -15.18 -3.89
C ASN A 127 16.61 -15.23 -3.65
N GLY A 128 17.23 -16.37 -3.99
CA GLY A 128 18.61 -16.69 -3.70
C GLY A 128 18.79 -17.29 -2.30
N GLY A 129 19.81 -18.11 -2.11
CA GLY A 129 20.08 -18.82 -0.86
C GLY A 129 19.59 -20.26 -0.86
N ALA A 130 19.60 -20.91 0.32
CA ALA A 130 19.32 -22.35 0.44
C ALA A 130 17.83 -22.69 0.59
N THR A 131 16.95 -21.70 0.81
CA THR A 131 15.52 -21.88 1.11
C THR A 131 14.71 -20.71 0.59
N TYR A 132 13.43 -20.93 0.26
CA TYR A 132 12.53 -19.87 -0.23
C TYR A 132 12.22 -18.80 0.82
N THR A 133 12.04 -17.56 0.38
CA THR A 133 11.69 -16.43 1.26
C THR A 133 10.59 -15.59 0.64
N HIS A 134 10.00 -14.69 1.43
CA HIS A 134 9.26 -13.55 0.88
C HIS A 134 10.22 -12.38 0.72
N ALA A 135 10.47 -11.94 -0.52
CA ALA A 135 11.17 -10.69 -0.77
C ALA A 135 10.26 -9.48 -0.52
N LEU A 136 10.83 -8.30 -0.33
CA LEU A 136 10.08 -7.06 -0.12
C LEU A 136 9.80 -6.35 -1.46
N GLN A 137 8.61 -5.77 -1.60
CA GLN A 137 8.30 -4.82 -2.68
C GLN A 137 9.11 -3.52 -2.52
N PRO A 138 9.34 -2.75 -3.60
CA PRO A 138 10.21 -1.55 -3.57
C PRO A 138 9.83 -0.45 -2.57
N ASP A 139 8.56 -0.39 -2.17
CA ASP A 139 7.96 0.57 -1.26
C ASP A 139 7.52 -0.06 0.07
N SER A 140 8.00 -1.28 0.35
CA SER A 140 7.66 -1.98 1.57
C SER A 140 8.02 -1.18 2.83
N PRO A 141 7.10 -1.04 3.79
CA PRO A 141 7.37 -0.40 5.07
C PRO A 141 8.34 -1.22 5.96
N ALA A 142 8.68 -2.44 5.57
CA ALA A 142 9.70 -3.25 6.23
C ALA A 142 11.13 -2.87 5.82
N LEU A 143 11.32 -2.09 4.73
CA LEU A 143 12.65 -1.66 4.27
C LEU A 143 13.32 -0.73 5.28
N ASP A 144 14.58 -0.99 5.65
CA ASP A 144 15.37 -0.20 6.61
C ASP A 144 14.63 0.11 7.93
N ALA A 145 13.63 -0.69 8.32
CA ALA A 145 12.71 -0.38 9.40
C ALA A 145 12.98 -1.15 10.70
N ALA A 146 13.95 -2.06 10.70
CA ALA A 146 14.38 -2.74 11.92
C ALA A 146 14.94 -1.75 12.95
N ASP A 147 15.00 -2.18 14.22
CA ASP A 147 15.61 -1.37 15.28
C ASP A 147 17.09 -1.05 14.96
N ALA A 148 17.56 0.10 15.48
CA ALA A 148 18.76 0.81 15.04
C ALA A 148 20.07 0.02 15.16
N LEU A 149 20.09 -1.09 15.92
CA LEU A 149 21.30 -1.86 16.20
C LEU A 149 21.50 -3.09 15.31
N CYS A 150 20.63 -3.38 14.34
CA CYS A 150 20.77 -4.55 13.46
C CYS A 150 21.28 -5.78 14.22
N PRO A 151 20.52 -6.25 15.23
CA PRO A 151 21.03 -7.24 16.17
C PRO A 151 21.45 -8.51 15.42
N PRO A 152 22.48 -9.22 15.91
CA PRO A 152 22.85 -10.52 15.37
C PRO A 152 21.63 -11.44 15.18
N PRO A 153 21.60 -12.27 14.14
CA PRO A 153 22.68 -12.57 13.20
C PRO A 153 22.92 -11.49 12.12
N VAL A 154 24.19 -11.34 11.71
CA VAL A 154 24.63 -10.38 10.67
C VAL A 154 24.34 -10.83 9.24
N THR A 155 23.54 -11.87 9.07
CA THR A 155 23.05 -12.34 7.78
C THR A 155 21.56 -12.62 7.85
N ASP A 156 20.86 -12.55 6.72
CA ASP A 156 19.45 -12.92 6.59
C ASP A 156 19.26 -14.44 6.42
N GLN A 157 18.05 -14.89 6.12
CA GLN A 157 17.75 -16.32 5.87
C GLN A 157 18.60 -16.92 4.75
N ARG A 158 18.92 -16.14 3.73
CA ARG A 158 19.65 -16.56 2.52
C ARG A 158 21.15 -16.60 2.75
N GLY A 159 21.63 -16.03 3.86
CA GLY A 159 23.05 -15.82 4.14
C GLY A 159 23.58 -14.49 3.59
N SER A 160 22.71 -13.59 3.10
CA SER A 160 23.09 -12.24 2.68
C SER A 160 23.40 -11.37 3.90
N VAL A 161 24.42 -10.53 3.84
CA VAL A 161 24.80 -9.63 4.95
C VAL A 161 23.67 -8.67 5.32
N ARG A 162 23.60 -8.29 6.60
CA ARG A 162 22.72 -7.23 7.10
C ARG A 162 23.54 -6.16 7.86
N PRO A 163 23.22 -4.86 7.74
CA PRO A 163 22.27 -4.28 6.78
C PRO A 163 22.88 -4.12 5.38
N HIS A 164 22.05 -4.08 4.34
CA HIS A 164 22.44 -3.53 3.02
C HIS A 164 22.15 -2.03 2.91
N GLY A 165 21.13 -1.53 3.60
CA GLY A 165 20.77 -0.12 3.64
C GLY A 165 21.34 0.61 4.86
N VAL A 166 20.58 1.60 5.35
CA VAL A 166 20.92 2.35 6.57
C VAL A 166 20.65 1.51 7.83
N ARG A 167 19.65 0.62 7.77
CA ARG A 167 19.27 -0.32 8.82
C ARG A 167 18.92 -1.66 8.19
N CYS A 168 18.64 -2.64 9.03
CA CYS A 168 18.18 -3.93 8.57
C CYS A 168 16.71 -3.80 8.17
N ASP A 169 16.29 -4.66 7.27
CA ASP A 169 14.87 -4.81 7.01
C ASP A 169 14.18 -5.55 8.15
N ILE A 170 12.88 -5.32 8.34
CA ILE A 170 12.07 -6.16 9.22
C ILE A 170 11.83 -7.51 8.51
N GLY A 171 12.03 -8.61 9.23
CA GLY A 171 11.74 -9.96 8.73
C GLY A 171 12.96 -10.80 8.39
N ALA A 172 12.71 -11.91 7.69
CA ALA A 172 13.71 -12.94 7.37
C ALA A 172 14.58 -12.63 6.14
N PHE A 173 14.20 -11.62 5.36
CA PHE A 173 14.84 -11.22 4.11
C PHE A 173 15.48 -9.83 4.25
N GLU A 174 16.68 -9.67 3.71
CA GLU A 174 17.34 -8.37 3.58
C GLU A 174 17.42 -7.93 2.11
N SER A 175 16.71 -6.86 1.77
CA SER A 175 16.72 -6.22 0.47
C SER A 175 18.07 -5.55 0.19
N ASN A 176 18.45 -5.51 -1.08
CA ASN A 176 19.56 -4.67 -1.53
C ASN A 176 19.12 -3.23 -1.85
N ARG A 177 17.89 -2.87 -1.45
CA ARG A 177 17.31 -1.54 -1.65
C ARG A 177 17.33 -0.80 -0.33
N THR A 178 17.61 0.49 -0.39
CA THR A 178 17.32 1.40 0.70
C THR A 178 15.85 1.78 0.68
N ALA A 179 15.22 1.94 1.84
CA ALA A 179 13.86 2.47 1.94
C ALA A 179 13.77 3.82 1.21
N PRO A 180 12.72 4.05 0.41
CA PRO A 180 12.45 5.40 -0.06
C PRO A 180 12.28 6.32 1.16
N PRO A 181 12.78 7.57 1.11
CA PRO A 181 12.55 8.50 2.21
C PRO A 181 11.04 8.59 2.47
N PRO A 182 10.59 8.61 3.75
CA PRO A 182 9.18 8.68 4.06
C PRO A 182 8.55 9.85 3.30
N PHE A 183 7.41 9.60 2.65
CA PHE A 183 6.75 10.60 1.83
C PHE A 183 6.51 11.87 2.66
N ALA A 184 7.29 12.91 2.36
CA ALA A 184 7.18 14.19 3.01
C ALA A 184 6.29 15.07 2.13
N TRP A 185 5.08 15.38 2.63
CA TRP A 185 4.28 16.43 2.02
C TRP A 185 5.13 17.70 1.93
N PRO A 186 5.29 18.28 0.74
CA PRO A 186 6.01 19.55 0.61
C PRO A 186 5.28 20.62 1.41
N ASP A 187 6.02 21.58 1.97
CA ASP A 187 5.47 22.54 2.93
C ASP A 187 4.21 23.27 2.40
N TRP A 188 4.20 23.59 1.10
CA TRP A 188 3.05 24.24 0.46
C TRP A 188 1.76 23.42 0.55
N ALA A 189 1.83 22.08 0.57
CA ALA A 189 0.65 21.22 0.61
C ALA A 189 0.01 21.20 2.01
N ARG A 190 0.80 21.41 3.07
CA ARG A 190 0.32 21.41 4.46
C ARG A 190 -0.44 22.69 4.82
N THR A 191 -0.14 23.79 4.14
CA THR A 191 -0.74 25.11 4.38
C THR A 191 -1.55 25.60 3.18
N ALA A 192 -1.90 24.71 2.24
CA ALA A 192 -2.59 25.08 1.03
C ALA A 192 -3.96 25.70 1.34
N ARG A 193 -4.26 26.84 0.73
CA ARG A 193 -5.60 27.42 0.66
C ARG A 193 -6.15 27.17 -0.72
N ILE A 194 -7.16 26.32 -0.79
CA ILE A 194 -7.69 25.79 -2.05
C ILE A 194 -9.00 26.51 -2.38
N ALA A 195 -9.17 26.91 -3.63
CA ALA A 195 -10.43 27.40 -4.16
C ALA A 195 -10.70 26.79 -5.54
N GLY A 196 -11.96 26.45 -5.81
CA GLY A 196 -12.40 26.01 -7.12
C GLY A 196 -12.57 27.19 -8.07
N ALA A 197 -12.21 27.00 -9.34
CA ALA A 197 -12.47 27.97 -10.40
C ALA A 197 -12.71 27.27 -11.73
N TYR A 198 -13.66 27.79 -12.51
CA TYR A 198 -13.97 27.29 -13.83
C TYR A 198 -13.49 28.28 -14.90
N PHE A 199 -12.75 27.77 -15.88
CA PHE A 199 -12.21 28.56 -16.98
C PHE A 199 -12.76 28.07 -18.31
N ALA A 200 -13.83 28.70 -18.81
CA ALA A 200 -14.41 28.32 -20.10
C ALA A 200 -13.41 28.48 -21.26
N PRO A 201 -13.54 27.71 -22.36
CA PRO A 201 -12.53 27.65 -23.43
C PRO A 201 -12.42 28.97 -24.20
N ASP A 202 -13.50 29.75 -24.23
CA ASP A 202 -13.64 31.03 -24.93
C ASP A 202 -13.33 32.25 -24.05
N LEU A 203 -12.89 32.05 -22.80
CA LEU A 203 -12.51 33.17 -21.93
C LEU A 203 -11.35 33.97 -22.53
N SER A 204 -11.57 35.29 -22.60
CA SER A 204 -10.52 36.24 -22.94
C SER A 204 -9.41 36.23 -21.88
N ASP A 205 -8.19 36.56 -22.28
CA ASP A 205 -7.04 36.64 -21.38
C ASP A 205 -7.28 37.58 -20.21
N THR A 206 -7.94 38.72 -20.44
CA THR A 206 -8.30 39.69 -19.39
C THR A 206 -9.27 39.09 -18.37
N ALA A 207 -10.21 38.24 -18.81
CA ALA A 207 -11.14 37.58 -17.90
C ALA A 207 -10.45 36.51 -17.05
N ILE A 208 -9.53 35.74 -17.65
CA ILE A 208 -8.69 34.77 -16.93
C ILE A 208 -7.84 35.49 -15.89
N ASP A 209 -7.20 36.60 -16.27
CA ASP A 209 -6.39 37.40 -15.36
C ASP A 209 -7.21 37.94 -14.19
N ALA A 210 -8.39 38.50 -14.45
CA ALA A 210 -9.28 39.02 -13.40
C ALA A 210 -9.69 37.94 -12.37
N GLN A 211 -10.04 36.73 -12.82
CA GLN A 211 -10.39 35.63 -11.91
C GLN A 211 -9.18 35.19 -11.07
N LEU A 212 -8.01 35.05 -11.68
CA LEU A 212 -6.80 34.66 -10.96
C LEU A 212 -6.33 35.74 -9.98
N ASP A 213 -6.47 37.02 -10.34
CA ASP A 213 -6.19 38.16 -9.46
C ASP A 213 -7.13 38.19 -8.25
N GLU A 214 -8.41 37.90 -8.46
CA GLU A 214 -9.38 37.77 -7.37
C GLU A 214 -9.00 36.64 -6.40
N LEU A 215 -8.67 35.45 -6.92
CA LEU A 215 -8.24 34.31 -6.10
C LEU A 215 -6.96 34.62 -5.31
N ALA A 216 -5.97 35.25 -5.97
CA ALA A 216 -4.75 35.69 -5.31
C ALA A 216 -5.02 36.72 -4.20
N SER A 217 -5.95 37.67 -4.43
CA SER A 217 -6.36 38.65 -3.41
C SER A 217 -6.99 38.02 -2.17
N GLN A 218 -7.64 36.87 -2.34
CA GLN A 218 -8.20 36.05 -1.27
C GLN A 218 -7.17 35.14 -0.59
N GLN A 219 -5.89 35.26 -0.97
CA GLN A 219 -4.78 34.44 -0.49
C GLN A 219 -4.97 32.94 -0.77
N VAL A 220 -5.63 32.60 -1.88
CA VAL A 220 -5.61 31.23 -2.43
C VAL A 220 -4.17 30.92 -2.82
N SER A 221 -3.75 29.67 -2.60
CA SER A 221 -2.42 29.18 -3.00
C SER A 221 -2.51 28.02 -4.00
N VAL A 222 -3.67 27.37 -4.09
CA VAL A 222 -3.95 26.30 -5.06
C VAL A 222 -5.32 26.54 -5.67
N VAL A 223 -5.37 26.68 -6.98
CA VAL A 223 -6.61 26.72 -7.75
C VAL A 223 -6.93 25.29 -8.16
N LEU A 224 -8.08 24.77 -7.70
CA LEU A 224 -8.67 23.57 -8.28
C LEU A 224 -9.42 24.02 -9.53
N ALA A 225 -8.71 24.00 -10.66
CA ALA A 225 -9.28 24.38 -11.95
C ALA A 225 -10.16 23.24 -12.42
N ASP A 226 -11.45 23.50 -12.55
CA ASP A 226 -12.35 22.55 -13.19
C ASP A 226 -12.01 22.47 -14.68
N SER A 227 -12.32 21.34 -15.30
CA SER A 227 -12.11 21.13 -16.72
C SER A 227 -12.77 22.28 -17.50
N PRO A 228 -12.10 22.90 -18.48
CA PRO A 228 -12.64 24.02 -19.26
C PRO A 228 -13.98 23.77 -19.95
N TRP A 229 -14.48 22.54 -19.93
CA TRP A 229 -15.76 22.14 -20.54
C TRP A 229 -16.95 22.15 -19.57
N GLY A 230 -16.73 22.30 -18.26
CA GLY A 230 -17.79 22.42 -17.26
C GLY A 230 -18.63 21.14 -17.16
N GLU A 231 -19.95 21.29 -16.95
CA GLU A 231 -20.93 20.19 -16.86
C GLU A 231 -21.04 19.33 -18.14
N ALA A 232 -20.36 19.71 -19.23
CA ALA A 232 -20.21 18.89 -20.42
C ALA A 232 -19.12 17.82 -20.18
N TYR A 233 -19.35 17.02 -19.15
CA TYR A 233 -18.51 15.88 -18.77
C TYR A 233 -18.41 14.95 -19.98
N ALA A 234 -17.29 15.01 -20.69
CA ALA A 234 -16.90 14.05 -21.71
C ALA A 234 -17.77 14.01 -22.98
N THR A 235 -17.97 15.18 -23.62
CA THR A 235 -18.40 15.20 -25.02
C THR A 235 -17.27 14.62 -25.90
N TRP A 236 -17.63 13.78 -26.87
CA TRP A 236 -16.67 13.37 -27.90
C TRP A 236 -16.23 14.58 -28.74
N VAL A 237 -15.06 15.11 -28.43
CA VAL A 237 -14.45 16.23 -29.15
C VAL A 237 -13.57 15.75 -30.30
N ASP A 238 -13.42 16.58 -31.33
CA ASP A 238 -12.42 16.36 -32.37
C ASP A 238 -11.02 16.83 -31.93
N ASP A 239 -10.00 16.56 -32.75
CA ASP A 239 -8.61 16.91 -32.46
C ASP A 239 -8.40 18.43 -32.29
N ALA A 240 -9.16 19.26 -33.02
CA ALA A 240 -9.03 20.71 -32.98
C ALA A 240 -9.63 21.26 -31.69
N GLU A 241 -10.79 20.76 -31.28
CA GLU A 241 -11.44 21.07 -30.01
C GLU A 241 -10.57 20.63 -28.83
N PHE A 242 -10.04 19.40 -28.86
CA PHE A 242 -9.11 18.91 -27.83
C PHE A 242 -7.84 19.78 -27.75
N ALA A 243 -7.28 20.19 -28.89
CA ALA A 243 -6.12 21.07 -28.92
C ALA A 243 -6.42 22.45 -28.32
N ALA A 244 -7.58 23.03 -28.60
CA ALA A 244 -8.00 24.32 -28.04
C ALA A 244 -8.08 24.30 -26.51
N VAL A 245 -8.58 23.19 -25.94
CA VAL A 245 -8.70 23.01 -24.48
C VAL A 245 -7.36 22.92 -23.81
N ARG A 246 -6.47 22.12 -24.38
CA ARG A 246 -5.09 22.03 -23.87
C ARG A 246 -4.42 23.40 -23.90
N ALA A 247 -4.67 24.20 -24.94
CA ALA A 247 -4.16 25.57 -25.01
C ALA A 247 -4.75 26.46 -23.91
N THR A 248 -6.05 26.35 -23.62
CA THR A 248 -6.69 27.08 -22.51
C THR A 248 -6.13 26.65 -21.15
N ILE A 249 -5.97 25.35 -20.89
CA ILE A 249 -5.37 24.83 -19.65
C ILE A 249 -3.95 25.37 -19.49
N ALA A 250 -3.11 25.25 -20.53
CA ALA A 250 -1.74 25.74 -20.50
C ALA A 250 -1.69 27.24 -20.16
N LYS A 251 -2.54 28.03 -20.82
CA LYS A 251 -2.66 29.48 -20.60
C LYS A 251 -3.08 29.83 -19.17
N VAL A 252 -4.07 29.13 -18.62
CA VAL A 252 -4.51 29.31 -17.22
C VAL A 252 -3.38 28.97 -16.24
N VAL A 253 -2.70 27.83 -16.45
CA VAL A 253 -1.59 27.38 -15.61
C VAL A 253 -0.44 28.39 -15.61
N GLU A 254 -0.03 28.86 -16.80
CA GLU A 254 1.01 29.87 -16.93
C GLU A 254 0.65 31.17 -16.21
N LYS A 255 -0.55 31.70 -16.45
CA LYS A 255 -1.03 32.94 -15.80
C LYS A 255 -1.24 32.79 -14.29
N ALA A 256 -1.59 31.60 -13.80
CA ALA A 256 -1.72 31.33 -12.37
C ALA A 256 -0.34 31.29 -11.69
N HIS A 257 0.65 30.66 -12.35
CA HIS A 257 2.01 30.56 -11.83
C HIS A 257 2.71 31.93 -11.69
N THR A 258 2.42 32.91 -12.57
CA THR A 258 2.96 34.27 -12.41
C THR A 258 2.45 34.99 -11.15
N ARG A 259 1.36 34.50 -10.56
CA ARG A 259 0.75 34.99 -9.31
C ARG A 259 1.14 34.16 -8.08
N GLY A 260 2.04 33.19 -8.25
CA GLY A 260 2.41 32.26 -7.18
C GLY A 260 1.33 31.24 -6.83
N LEU A 261 0.25 31.16 -7.62
CA LEU A 261 -0.79 30.15 -7.49
C LEU A 261 -0.27 28.83 -8.07
N LYS A 262 -0.64 27.70 -7.47
CA LYS A 262 -0.54 26.38 -8.09
C LYS A 262 -1.87 26.02 -8.72
N VAL A 263 -1.86 25.15 -9.73
CA VAL A 263 -3.09 24.64 -10.35
C VAL A 263 -3.15 23.13 -10.19
N VAL A 264 -4.27 22.64 -9.67
CA VAL A 264 -4.68 21.24 -9.76
C VAL A 264 -5.82 21.21 -10.76
N LEU A 265 -5.62 20.50 -11.87
CA LEU A 265 -6.68 20.31 -12.85
C LEU A 265 -7.54 19.13 -12.42
N TYR A 266 -8.84 19.37 -12.29
CA TYR A 266 -9.82 18.29 -12.21
C TYR A 266 -10.18 17.83 -13.63
N GLN A 267 -9.98 16.53 -13.90
CA GLN A 267 -10.34 15.89 -15.16
C GLN A 267 -10.92 14.51 -14.86
N THR A 268 -12.11 14.22 -15.39
CA THR A 268 -12.71 12.89 -15.29
C THR A 268 -12.03 11.96 -16.29
N GLY A 269 -11.59 10.78 -15.81
CA GLY A 269 -10.83 9.82 -16.62
C GLY A 269 -11.65 8.70 -17.24
N LEU A 270 -12.84 8.40 -16.69
CA LEU A 270 -13.64 7.21 -17.02
C LEU A 270 -15.16 7.51 -17.13
N GLU A 271 -15.53 8.78 -17.23
CA GLU A 271 -16.92 9.20 -17.51
C GLU A 271 -17.01 9.64 -18.97
N LEU A 272 -18.06 9.23 -19.68
CA LEU A 272 -18.26 9.56 -21.09
C LEU A 272 -19.71 9.92 -21.39
N LEU A 273 -19.93 11.06 -22.06
CA LEU A 273 -21.20 11.42 -22.68
C LEU A 273 -21.05 11.36 -24.20
N SER A 274 -21.68 10.37 -24.81
CA SER A 274 -21.59 10.18 -26.26
C SER A 274 -22.92 10.43 -26.96
N GLU A 275 -22.85 11.00 -28.17
CA GLU A 275 -24.03 11.09 -29.02
C GLU A 275 -24.54 9.67 -29.35
N PRO A 276 -25.85 9.47 -29.61
CA PRO A 276 -26.38 8.15 -29.92
C PRO A 276 -25.68 7.43 -31.08
N THR A 277 -25.04 8.18 -31.98
CA THR A 277 -24.30 7.70 -33.15
C THR A 277 -22.83 7.37 -32.87
N ARG A 278 -22.29 7.79 -31.72
CA ARG A 278 -20.92 7.54 -31.29
C ARG A 278 -21.00 6.73 -30.01
N ASN A 279 -20.72 5.44 -30.05
CA ASN A 279 -20.80 4.58 -28.87
C ASN A 279 -19.48 3.82 -28.74
N PRO A 280 -18.62 4.12 -27.75
CA PRO A 280 -17.39 3.37 -27.56
C PRO A 280 -17.63 1.90 -27.22
N GLU A 281 -18.79 1.49 -26.70
CA GLU A 281 -19.10 0.06 -26.60
C GLU A 281 -19.17 -0.62 -27.97
N LEU A 282 -19.56 0.12 -29.03
CA LEU A 282 -19.63 -0.38 -30.39
C LEU A 282 -18.32 -0.19 -31.16
N GLU A 283 -17.65 0.95 -30.96
CA GLU A 283 -16.43 1.32 -31.69
C GLU A 283 -15.15 0.77 -31.04
N HIS A 284 -15.13 0.71 -29.71
CA HIS A 284 -14.01 0.28 -28.87
C HIS A 284 -14.47 -0.59 -27.69
N PRO A 285 -15.13 -1.74 -27.95
CA PRO A 285 -15.64 -2.63 -26.89
C PRO A 285 -14.56 -3.08 -25.90
N GLU A 286 -13.29 -3.05 -26.31
CA GLU A 286 -12.14 -3.36 -25.47
C GLU A 286 -11.81 -2.33 -24.38
N TRP A 287 -12.39 -1.11 -24.46
CA TRP A 287 -12.20 -0.07 -23.43
C TRP A 287 -13.17 -0.19 -22.26
N ALA A 288 -14.25 -0.96 -22.43
CA ALA A 288 -15.24 -1.16 -21.39
C ALA A 288 -14.61 -1.87 -20.18
N GLN A 289 -14.81 -1.31 -18.99
CA GLN A 289 -14.45 -2.01 -17.77
C GLN A 289 -15.38 -3.21 -17.61
N MET A 290 -14.83 -4.39 -17.29
CA MET A 290 -15.61 -5.63 -17.19
C MET A 290 -15.68 -6.12 -15.75
N ALA A 291 -16.84 -6.61 -15.33
CA ALA A 291 -17.01 -7.34 -14.08
C ALA A 291 -16.38 -8.74 -14.17
N LEU A 292 -16.14 -9.36 -13.02
CA LEU A 292 -15.51 -10.69 -12.94
C LEU A 292 -16.32 -11.81 -13.64
N ASN A 293 -17.62 -11.61 -13.82
CA ASN A 293 -18.50 -12.50 -14.58
C ASN A 293 -18.53 -12.19 -16.09
N GLY A 294 -17.72 -11.25 -16.56
CA GLY A 294 -17.65 -10.85 -17.96
C GLY A 294 -18.76 -9.90 -18.43
N THR A 295 -19.55 -9.30 -17.52
CA THR A 295 -20.51 -8.25 -17.91
C THR A 295 -19.86 -6.87 -17.87
N PRO A 296 -20.10 -5.97 -18.85
CA PRO A 296 -19.60 -4.60 -18.81
C PRO A 296 -20.09 -3.84 -17.57
N LEU A 297 -19.18 -3.15 -16.90
CA LEU A 297 -19.43 -2.19 -15.81
C LEU A 297 -19.60 -0.80 -16.43
N LEU A 298 -20.71 -0.59 -17.14
CA LEU A 298 -21.09 0.73 -17.64
C LEU A 298 -22.33 1.25 -16.91
N PHE A 299 -22.26 2.50 -16.49
CA PHE A 299 -23.44 3.29 -16.14
C PHE A 299 -23.83 4.09 -17.37
N ASN A 300 -24.85 3.64 -18.08
CA ASN A 300 -25.45 4.40 -19.16
C ASN A 300 -26.74 5.04 -18.63
N ASP A 301 -26.76 6.37 -18.47
CA ASP A 301 -27.96 7.13 -18.06
C ASP A 301 -28.88 7.48 -19.24
N ILE A 302 -28.70 6.84 -20.40
CA ILE A 302 -29.72 6.85 -21.44
C ILE A 302 -30.84 5.91 -20.97
N ALA A 303 -31.72 6.44 -20.13
CA ALA A 303 -33.02 5.87 -19.86
C ALA A 303 -33.71 5.54 -21.20
N ASN A 304 -33.90 4.25 -21.44
CA ASN A 304 -35.05 3.74 -22.17
C ASN A 304 -36.05 3.22 -21.15
#